data_AF-A0A519ZGD3-F1
#
_entry.id   AF-A0A519ZGD3-F1
#
_cell.length_a   1.000
_cell.length_b   1.000
_cell.length_c   1.000
_cell.angle_alpha   90.00
_cell.angle_beta   90.00
_cell.angle_gamma   90.00
#
_symmetry.space_group_name_H-M   'P 1'
#
loop_
_entity.id
_entity.type
_entity.pdbx_description
1 polymer ?
#
loop_
_entity_poly.entity_id
_entity_poly.type
_entity_poly.pdbx_seq_one_letter_code
_entity_poly.pdbx_strand_id
1 'polypeptide(L)'
;LSLQQIIKGNLAGVYVQEPNGEPGTEQSIIVQGTSGLLFNKKDIYALQPAIYLNGVPLVADNPFAFDVQKYDYNRIGPGTNHLSQISIDNIQSIVVVKDPYELAKLGPNAANGAIYITTKNARGGKQDISVNSYFGYATSPQVNTVNGAFENNFRTPFYEKYNPNQNFVAYLRDSTNLSYFGRSNWNDLYYQTAPNYSADLGITAGNERANFRFFGSGTKNAGNADDTNLDRYNLFFGINMPQLEGSFCGKSLYSRSEYAFGTQ
;
A
#
# COMPACT_ATOMS: atom_id res chain seq x y z
N LEU A 1 -5.64 3.48 -3.12
CA LEU A 1 -5.14 2.40 -4.01
C LEU A 1 -3.61 2.44 -4.10
N SER A 2 -2.94 1.31 -3.86
CA SER A 2 -1.48 1.14 -4.00
C SER A 2 -1.11 0.59 -5.40
N LEU A 3 0.16 0.74 -5.81
CA LEU A 3 0.69 0.13 -7.04
C LEU A 3 0.45 -1.39 -7.09
N GLN A 4 0.69 -2.04 -5.96
CA GLN A 4 0.56 -3.50 -5.79
C GLN A 4 -0.89 -3.97 -6.00
N GLN A 5 -1.88 -3.22 -5.52
CA GLN A 5 -3.29 -3.50 -5.76
C GLN A 5 -3.68 -3.41 -7.24
N ILE A 6 -3.03 -2.55 -8.04
CA ILE A 6 -3.25 -2.50 -9.49
C ILE A 6 -2.63 -3.71 -10.19
N ILE A 7 -1.45 -4.13 -9.76
CA ILE A 7 -0.74 -5.24 -10.38
C ILE A 7 -1.42 -6.57 -10.06
N LYS A 8 -2.03 -6.68 -8.87
CA LYS A 8 -2.80 -7.85 -8.41
C LYS A 8 -3.87 -8.23 -9.43
N GLY A 9 -3.73 -9.40 -10.04
CA GLY A 9 -4.68 -9.95 -11.01
C GLY A 9 -4.56 -9.41 -12.45
N ASN A 10 -3.85 -8.30 -12.66
CA ASN A 10 -3.66 -7.72 -14.00
C ASN A 10 -2.38 -8.21 -14.70
N LEU A 11 -1.39 -8.74 -13.96
CA LEU A 11 -0.15 -9.26 -14.54
C LEU A 11 -0.01 -10.77 -14.31
N ALA A 12 0.18 -11.52 -15.39
CA ALA A 12 0.38 -12.97 -15.33
C ALA A 12 1.65 -13.32 -14.53
N GLY A 13 1.62 -14.38 -13.72
CA GLY A 13 2.79 -14.84 -12.96
C GLY A 13 3.27 -13.88 -11.88
N VAL A 14 2.44 -12.90 -11.49
CA VAL A 14 2.65 -12.05 -10.32
C VAL A 14 1.60 -12.38 -9.28
N TYR A 15 2.06 -12.72 -8.08
CA TYR A 15 1.23 -12.95 -6.92
C TYR A 15 1.45 -11.81 -5.93
N VAL A 16 0.37 -11.16 -5.51
CA VAL A 16 0.39 -10.08 -4.51
C VAL A 16 -0.39 -10.55 -3.30
N GLN A 17 0.28 -10.65 -2.16
CA GLN A 17 -0.33 -11.00 -0.89
C GLN A 17 -0.61 -9.73 -0.09
N GLU A 18 -1.88 -9.56 0.25
CA GLU A 18 -2.38 -8.44 1.05
C GLU A 18 -2.79 -9.01 2.41
N PRO A 19 -2.05 -8.68 3.50
CA PRO A 19 -2.28 -9.31 4.80
C PRO A 19 -3.60 -8.85 5.44
N ASN A 20 -4.03 -7.62 5.17
CA ASN A 20 -5.27 -7.04 5.66
C ASN A 20 -5.81 -5.98 4.67
N GLY A 21 -7.05 -5.52 4.86
CA GLY A 21 -7.68 -4.48 4.04
C GLY A 21 -7.42 -3.05 4.51
N GLU A 22 -6.44 -2.84 5.40
CA GLU A 22 -6.10 -1.53 5.93
C GLU A 22 -5.31 -0.72 4.90
N PRO A 23 -5.66 0.56 4.64
CA PRO A 23 -4.91 1.38 3.70
C PRO A 23 -3.45 1.59 4.13
N GLY A 24 -2.52 1.43 3.19
CA GLY A 24 -1.10 1.75 3.43
C GLY A 24 -0.29 0.61 4.03
N THR A 25 -0.91 -0.54 4.26
CA THR A 25 -0.20 -1.72 4.73
C THR A 25 0.74 -2.27 3.68
N GLU A 26 1.80 -2.90 4.17
CA GLU A 26 2.78 -3.53 3.31
C GLU A 26 2.18 -4.80 2.70
N GLN A 27 2.32 -4.89 1.37
CA GLN A 27 1.87 -6.05 0.60
C GLN A 27 3.11 -6.68 -0.02
N SER A 28 3.22 -8.00 0.05
CA SER A 28 4.35 -8.70 -0.56
C SER A 28 4.02 -9.05 -2.01
N ILE A 29 5.03 -8.92 -2.88
CA ILE A 29 4.93 -9.30 -4.29
C ILE A 29 5.86 -10.49 -4.52
N ILE A 30 5.36 -11.51 -5.19
CA ILE A 30 6.11 -12.69 -5.61
C ILE A 30 5.96 -12.82 -7.12
N VAL A 31 7.08 -12.90 -7.84
CA VAL A 31 7.12 -13.05 -9.30
C VAL A 31 7.59 -14.46 -9.63
N GLN A 32 6.85 -15.18 -10.49
CA GLN A 32 7.14 -16.56 -10.91
C GLN A 32 7.16 -17.62 -9.78
N GLY A 33 6.48 -17.36 -8.67
CA GLY A 33 6.44 -18.27 -7.53
C GLY A 33 7.66 -18.12 -6.62
N THR A 34 7.82 -19.04 -5.68
CA THR A 34 8.83 -18.95 -4.62
C THR A 34 10.09 -19.71 -5.01
N SER A 35 11.24 -19.03 -5.11
CA SER A 35 12.54 -19.67 -5.36
C SER A 35 13.18 -20.29 -4.10
N GLY A 36 12.58 -20.09 -2.92
CA GLY A 36 13.05 -20.60 -1.64
C GLY A 36 11.91 -21.00 -0.70
N LEU A 37 12.26 -21.56 0.46
CA LEU A 37 11.30 -21.93 1.49
C LEU A 37 10.80 -20.68 2.22
N LEU A 38 9.49 -20.61 2.45
CA LEU A 38 8.83 -19.51 3.15
C LEU A 38 8.50 -19.92 4.59
N PHE A 39 9.47 -19.81 5.51
CA PHE A 39 9.20 -20.10 6.91
C PHE A 39 8.87 -18.83 7.68
N ASN A 40 9.60 -17.76 7.39
CA ASN A 40 9.55 -16.51 8.15
C ASN A 40 9.31 -15.32 7.22
N LYS A 41 8.90 -14.17 7.78
CA LYS A 41 8.71 -12.94 6.99
C LYS A 41 9.97 -12.52 6.25
N LYS A 42 11.14 -12.67 6.86
CA LYS A 42 12.45 -12.36 6.24
C LYS A 42 12.63 -13.08 4.90
N ASP A 43 12.14 -14.31 4.78
CA ASP A 43 12.21 -15.09 3.54
C ASP A 43 11.30 -14.47 2.46
N ILE A 44 10.09 -14.03 2.84
CA ILE A 44 9.17 -13.32 1.93
C ILE A 44 9.79 -12.00 1.46
N TYR A 45 10.45 -11.23 2.33
CA TYR A 45 11.16 -10.01 1.95
C TYR A 45 12.31 -10.29 0.99
N ALA A 46 13.10 -11.33 1.25
CA ALA A 46 14.22 -11.71 0.39
C ALA A 46 13.76 -12.13 -1.03
N LEU A 47 12.53 -12.64 -1.15
CA LEU A 47 11.93 -13.07 -2.41
C LEU A 47 11.18 -11.96 -3.17
N GLN A 48 11.09 -10.74 -2.61
CA GLN A 48 10.46 -9.63 -3.32
C GLN A 48 11.27 -9.24 -4.57
N PRO A 49 10.59 -8.90 -5.68
CA PRO A 49 11.28 -8.43 -6.88
C PRO A 49 11.89 -7.05 -6.65
N ALA A 50 13.00 -6.76 -7.33
CA ALA A 50 13.54 -5.40 -7.35
C ALA A 50 12.61 -4.46 -8.12
N ILE A 51 12.38 -3.27 -7.59
CA ILE A 51 11.48 -2.30 -8.20
C ILE A 51 12.27 -1.11 -8.66
N TYR A 52 12.14 -0.76 -9.93
CA TYR A 52 12.84 0.36 -10.55
C TYR A 52 11.83 1.45 -10.89
N LEU A 53 12.10 2.68 -10.47
CA LEU A 53 11.37 3.87 -10.86
C LEU A 53 12.26 4.69 -11.79
N ASN A 54 11.88 4.77 -13.08
CA ASN A 54 12.67 5.45 -14.10
C ASN A 54 14.15 5.00 -14.13
N GLY A 55 14.39 3.70 -13.90
CA GLY A 55 15.73 3.11 -13.86
C GLY A 55 16.46 3.22 -12.53
N VAL A 56 15.92 3.94 -11.55
CA VAL A 56 16.49 3.98 -10.20
C VAL A 56 15.87 2.88 -9.34
N PRO A 57 16.65 1.99 -8.71
CA PRO A 57 16.11 1.00 -7.80
C PRO A 57 15.51 1.69 -6.58
N LEU A 58 14.25 1.37 -6.29
CA LEU A 58 13.62 1.70 -5.02
C LEU A 58 14.13 0.69 -4.00
N VAL A 59 14.89 1.18 -3.03
CA VAL A 59 15.36 0.38 -1.92
C VAL A 59 14.16 0.19 -0.98
N ALA A 60 13.66 -1.05 -0.89
CA ALA A 60 12.81 -1.41 0.23
C ALA A 60 13.66 -1.37 1.50
N ASP A 61 13.16 -0.75 2.57
CA ASP A 61 13.89 -0.73 3.83
C ASP A 61 14.26 -2.16 4.22
N ASN A 62 15.56 -2.38 4.45
CA ASN A 62 16.00 -3.59 5.10
C ASN A 62 15.31 -3.63 6.46
N PRO A 63 14.56 -4.67 6.80
CA PRO A 63 13.89 -4.72 8.07
C PRO A 63 14.89 -5.08 9.16
N PHE A 64 15.76 -4.13 9.51
CA PHE A 64 16.45 -4.14 10.79
C PHE A 64 15.44 -4.36 11.93
N ALA A 65 14.21 -3.87 11.77
CA ALA A 65 13.11 -4.12 12.68
C ALA A 65 12.70 -5.61 12.83
N PHE A 66 12.88 -6.49 11.83
CA PHE A 66 12.63 -7.94 11.98
C PHE A 66 13.86 -8.69 12.50
N ASP A 67 15.08 -8.16 12.34
CA ASP A 67 16.30 -8.80 12.85
C ASP A 67 16.53 -8.59 14.37
N VAL A 68 15.96 -7.55 14.99
CA VAL A 68 16.11 -7.30 16.45
C VAL A 68 14.97 -7.87 17.31
N GLN A 69 13.94 -8.47 16.72
CA GLN A 69 12.76 -8.94 17.47
C GLN A 69 12.89 -10.43 17.81
N LYS A 70 12.86 -10.75 19.10
CA LYS A 70 12.92 -12.12 19.65
C LYS A 70 11.66 -12.97 19.33
N TYR A 71 10.63 -12.35 18.77
CA TYR A 71 9.33 -12.95 18.44
C TYR A 71 8.77 -12.32 17.15
N ASP A 72 8.18 -13.14 16.26
CA ASP A 72 7.52 -12.72 15.01
C ASP A 72 6.18 -11.99 15.27
N TYR A 73 6.20 -10.84 15.93
CA TYR A 73 4.99 -10.03 16.08
C TYR A 73 4.69 -9.28 14.78
N ASN A 74 3.45 -9.40 14.30
CA ASN A 74 2.89 -8.39 13.38
C ASN A 74 2.88 -7.07 14.15
N ARG A 75 3.73 -6.11 13.76
CA ARG A 75 3.58 -4.73 14.23
C ARG A 75 2.14 -4.30 13.94
N ILE A 76 1.44 -3.87 14.98
CA ILE A 76 0.14 -3.23 14.86
C ILE A 76 0.42 -1.83 14.33
N GLY A 77 -0.11 -1.51 13.15
CA GLY A 77 0.12 -0.26 12.44
C GLY A 77 0.70 -0.49 11.03
N PRO A 78 0.45 0.41 10.07
CA PRO A 78 0.88 0.24 8.69
C PRO A 78 2.41 0.31 8.65
N GLY A 79 3.06 -0.83 8.41
CA GLY A 79 4.40 -0.84 7.85
C GLY A 79 4.35 -0.02 6.57
N THR A 80 5.08 1.10 6.53
CA THR A 80 4.96 2.08 5.45
C THR A 80 5.32 1.44 4.12
N ASN A 81 4.31 1.15 3.31
CA ASN A 81 4.52 0.64 1.98
C ASN A 81 5.09 1.75 1.10
N HIS A 82 6.40 1.71 0.81
CA HIS A 82 7.07 2.71 -0.03
C HIS A 82 6.46 2.82 -1.43
N LEU A 83 5.93 1.73 -1.98
CA LEU A 83 5.25 1.75 -3.27
C LEU A 83 3.85 2.37 -3.22
N SER A 84 3.27 2.50 -2.03
CA SER A 84 2.03 3.24 -1.85
C SER A 84 2.24 4.75 -1.97
N GLN A 85 3.48 5.23 -1.88
CA GLN A 85 3.81 6.66 -2.08
C GLN A 85 3.71 7.05 -3.55
N ILE A 86 3.95 6.13 -4.50
CA ILE A 86 3.87 6.47 -5.93
C ILE A 86 2.40 6.70 -6.34
N SER A 87 2.10 7.90 -6.84
CA SER A 87 0.78 8.17 -7.43
C SER A 87 0.62 7.42 -8.75
N ILE A 88 -0.46 6.66 -8.84
CA ILE A 88 -0.85 5.87 -10.01
C ILE A 88 -1.07 6.76 -11.23
N ASP A 89 -1.65 7.96 -11.04
CA ASP A 89 -1.91 8.91 -12.11
C ASP A 89 -0.64 9.43 -12.78
N ASN A 90 0.52 9.36 -12.10
CA ASN A 90 1.80 9.72 -12.69
C ASN A 90 2.53 8.54 -13.36
N ILE A 91 2.00 7.32 -13.27
CA ILE A 91 2.59 6.14 -13.92
C ILE A 91 2.20 6.14 -15.41
N GLN A 92 3.19 5.97 -16.27
CA GLN A 92 3.00 5.77 -17.71
C GLN A 92 2.88 4.28 -18.05
N SER A 93 3.78 3.46 -17.49
CA SER A 93 3.78 2.02 -17.72
C SER A 93 4.40 1.25 -16.56
N ILE A 94 3.95 0.01 -16.39
CA ILE A 94 4.49 -0.96 -15.44
C ILE A 94 4.85 -2.20 -16.26
N VAL A 95 6.11 -2.61 -16.21
CA VAL A 95 6.62 -3.77 -16.92
C VAL A 95 7.23 -4.74 -15.91
N VAL A 96 6.78 -5.99 -15.92
CA VAL A 96 7.39 -7.05 -15.10
C VAL A 96 8.42 -7.76 -15.95
N VAL A 97 9.68 -7.60 -15.59
CA VAL A 97 10.82 -8.26 -16.23
C VAL A 97 10.95 -9.66 -15.62
N LYS A 98 10.94 -10.65 -16.51
CA LYS A 98 10.97 -12.09 -16.17
C LYS A 98 12.06 -12.85 -16.90
N ASP A 99 12.56 -12.28 -17.99
CA ASP A 99 13.58 -12.90 -18.82
C ASP A 99 14.93 -12.80 -18.10
N PRO A 100 15.62 -13.93 -17.85
CA PRO A 100 16.95 -13.93 -17.23
C PRO A 100 17.95 -12.98 -17.91
N TYR A 101 17.86 -12.78 -19.24
CA TYR A 101 18.77 -11.89 -19.96
C TYR A 101 18.53 -10.42 -19.62
N GLU A 102 17.28 -9.99 -19.54
CA GLU A 102 16.93 -8.62 -19.15
C GLU A 102 17.15 -8.38 -17.65
N LEU A 103 16.90 -9.40 -16.81
CA LEU A 103 17.19 -9.33 -15.37
C LEU A 103 18.69 -9.16 -15.09
N ALA A 104 19.56 -9.82 -15.86
CA ALA A 104 21.01 -9.69 -15.72
C ALA A 104 21.50 -8.25 -15.90
N LYS A 105 20.84 -7.44 -16.74
CA LYS A 105 21.16 -6.02 -16.94
C LYS A 105 20.80 -5.16 -15.74
N LEU A 106 19.81 -5.58 -14.94
CA LEU A 106 19.32 -4.87 -13.76
C LEU A 106 20.13 -5.19 -12.51
N GLY A 107 20.98 -6.23 -12.54
CA GLY A 107 21.90 -6.56 -11.46
C GLY A 107 21.36 -7.58 -10.45
N PRO A 108 22.11 -7.87 -9.38
CA PRO A 108 21.87 -9.02 -8.50
C PRO A 108 20.53 -8.96 -7.75
N ASN A 109 20.06 -7.75 -7.42
CA ASN A 109 18.78 -7.56 -6.72
C ASN A 109 17.57 -7.97 -7.57
N ALA A 110 17.72 -8.05 -8.90
CA ALA A 110 16.67 -8.46 -9.82
C ALA A 110 16.59 -9.99 -10.00
N ALA A 111 17.37 -10.79 -9.26
CA ALA A 111 17.40 -12.25 -9.40
C ALA A 111 16.03 -12.92 -9.16
N ASN A 112 15.21 -12.36 -8.28
CA ASN A 112 13.85 -12.84 -7.98
C ASN A 112 12.77 -12.18 -8.88
N GLY A 113 13.20 -11.56 -9.98
CA GLY A 113 12.36 -10.76 -10.88
C GLY A 113 12.50 -9.27 -10.62
N ALA A 114 12.03 -8.46 -11.57
CA ALA A 114 12.03 -7.02 -11.45
C ALA A 114 10.74 -6.38 -11.98
N ILE A 115 10.34 -5.27 -11.36
CA ILE A 115 9.22 -4.45 -11.81
C ILE A 115 9.77 -3.09 -12.21
N TYR A 116 9.64 -2.75 -13.49
CA TYR A 116 10.07 -1.49 -14.05
C TYR A 116 8.87 -0.55 -14.19
N ILE A 117 8.89 0.54 -13.44
CA ILE A 117 7.88 1.58 -13.44
C ILE A 117 8.43 2.78 -14.19
N THR A 118 7.74 3.19 -15.24
CA THR A 118 8.04 4.42 -15.97
C THR A 118 7.00 5.46 -15.62
N THR A 119 7.42 6.64 -15.17
CA THR A 119 6.51 7.77 -14.94
C THR A 119 6.24 8.53 -16.24
N LYS A 120 5.13 9.24 -16.30
CA LYS A 120 4.81 10.13 -17.41
C LYS A 120 5.88 11.22 -17.51
N ASN A 121 6.47 11.36 -18.69
CA ASN A 121 7.50 12.36 -18.97
C ASN A 121 6.93 13.62 -19.63
N ALA A 122 7.70 14.70 -19.54
CA ALA A 122 7.41 15.92 -20.27
C ALA A 122 7.57 15.68 -21.78
N ARG A 123 6.62 16.20 -22.57
CA ARG A 123 6.61 16.08 -24.04
C ARG A 123 6.65 17.48 -24.64
N GLY A 124 7.53 17.67 -25.63
CA GLY A 124 7.64 18.95 -26.33
C GLY A 124 6.48 19.19 -27.30
N GLY A 125 6.19 20.46 -27.56
CA GLY A 125 5.35 20.90 -28.67
C GLY A 125 3.85 21.00 -28.39
N LYS A 126 3.37 20.49 -27.24
CA LYS A 126 1.98 20.69 -26.80
C LYS A 126 1.91 20.89 -25.29
N GLN A 127 1.22 21.95 -24.89
CA GLN A 127 0.80 22.12 -23.50
C GLN A 127 -0.34 21.16 -23.21
N ASP A 128 -0.21 20.39 -22.14
CA ASP A 128 -1.18 19.40 -21.68
C ASP A 128 -1.45 19.65 -20.19
N ILE A 129 -2.73 19.84 -19.86
CA ILE A 129 -3.21 20.03 -18.49
C ILE A 129 -4.19 18.90 -18.21
N SER A 130 -3.84 18.04 -17.27
CA SER A 130 -4.67 16.93 -16.83
C SER A 130 -5.16 17.19 -15.40
N VAL A 131 -6.46 17.08 -15.18
CA VAL A 131 -7.06 17.11 -13.85
C VAL A 131 -7.87 15.84 -13.69
N ASN A 132 -7.52 15.03 -12.70
CA ASN A 132 -8.26 13.83 -12.33
C ASN A 132 -8.79 14.00 -10.90
N SER A 133 -10.00 13.54 -10.66
CA SER A 133 -10.58 13.49 -9.33
C SER A 133 -11.33 12.17 -9.17
N TYR A 134 -11.13 11.53 -8.03
CA TYR A 134 -11.83 10.31 -7.66
C TYR A 134 -12.59 10.53 -6.36
N PHE A 135 -13.75 9.89 -6.26
CA PHE A 135 -14.55 9.87 -5.05
C PHE A 135 -15.21 8.50 -4.88
N GLY A 136 -15.15 7.95 -3.68
CA GLY A 136 -15.69 6.64 -3.34
C GLY A 136 -15.93 6.50 -1.84
N TYR A 137 -16.48 5.37 -1.42
CA TYR A 137 -16.74 5.07 -0.02
C TYR A 137 -16.29 3.65 0.31
N ALA A 138 -15.62 3.48 1.44
CA ALA A 138 -15.40 2.18 2.05
C ALA A 138 -16.61 1.85 2.92
N THR A 139 -17.41 0.85 2.54
CA THR A 139 -18.59 0.46 3.30
C THR A 139 -18.24 -0.47 4.46
N SER A 140 -18.99 -0.34 5.55
CA SER A 140 -18.91 -1.29 6.66
C SER A 140 -19.31 -2.69 6.17
N PRO A 141 -18.56 -3.75 6.55
CA PRO A 141 -19.00 -5.11 6.32
C PRO A 141 -20.22 -5.40 7.18
N GLN A 142 -20.98 -6.41 6.77
CA GLN A 142 -22.04 -6.99 7.59
C GLN A 142 -21.43 -8.12 8.41
N VAL A 143 -21.15 -7.86 9.69
CA VAL A 143 -20.64 -8.88 10.62
C VAL A 143 -21.71 -9.21 11.64
N ASN A 144 -22.05 -10.49 11.74
CA ASN A 144 -22.93 -10.98 12.78
C ASN A 144 -22.17 -10.96 14.11
N THR A 145 -22.49 -9.96 14.93
CA THR A 145 -21.89 -9.82 16.25
C THR A 145 -22.73 -10.56 17.28
N VAL A 146 -22.06 -11.24 18.21
CA VAL A 146 -22.71 -11.98 19.28
C VAL A 146 -23.09 -11.03 20.41
N ASN A 147 -24.17 -11.32 21.12
CA ASN A 147 -24.55 -10.62 22.35
C ASN A 147 -24.56 -11.61 23.53
N GLY A 148 -24.91 -11.12 24.71
CA GLY A 148 -25.03 -11.93 25.92
C GLY A 148 -26.02 -13.08 25.79
N ALA A 149 -27.04 -13.00 24.93
CA ALA A 149 -27.95 -14.11 24.66
C ALA A 149 -27.24 -15.30 23.98
N PHE A 150 -26.43 -15.01 22.96
CA PHE A 150 -25.64 -16.04 22.28
C PHE A 150 -24.59 -16.65 23.22
N GLU A 151 -23.89 -15.82 24.00
CA GLU A 151 -22.93 -16.30 24.99
C GLU A 151 -23.61 -17.20 26.05
N ASN A 152 -24.78 -16.81 26.54
CA ASN A 152 -25.51 -17.58 27.54
C ASN A 152 -25.99 -18.94 26.96
N ASN A 153 -26.54 -18.94 25.75
CA ASN A 153 -26.94 -20.17 25.05
C ASN A 153 -25.74 -21.11 24.83
N PHE A 154 -24.58 -20.56 24.48
CA PHE A 154 -23.35 -21.34 24.31
C PHE A 154 -22.87 -21.96 25.63
N ARG A 155 -22.95 -21.22 26.74
CA ARG A 155 -22.41 -21.66 28.04
C ARG A 155 -23.35 -22.55 28.85
N THR A 156 -24.66 -22.43 28.65
CA THR A 156 -25.71 -23.21 29.36
C THR A 156 -25.41 -24.72 29.43
N PRO A 157 -25.11 -25.44 28.31
CA PRO A 157 -24.85 -26.87 28.37
C PRO A 157 -23.57 -27.24 29.16
N PHE A 158 -22.60 -26.33 29.23
CA PHE A 158 -21.38 -26.55 30.03
C PHE A 158 -21.66 -26.39 31.52
N TYR A 159 -22.48 -25.41 31.91
CA TYR A 159 -22.86 -25.23 33.31
C TYR A 159 -23.73 -26.37 33.81
N GLU A 160 -24.68 -26.85 33.01
CA GLU A 160 -25.49 -28.04 33.32
C GLU A 160 -24.64 -29.29 33.56
N LYS A 161 -23.55 -29.45 32.80
CA LYS A 161 -22.67 -30.62 32.90
C LYS A 161 -21.63 -30.54 34.03
N TYR A 162 -21.07 -29.37 34.29
CA TYR A 162 -19.89 -29.23 35.17
C TYR A 162 -20.13 -28.42 36.45
N ASN A 163 -21.24 -27.69 36.56
CA ASN A 163 -21.58 -26.94 37.77
C ASN A 163 -23.10 -26.86 37.99
N PRO A 164 -23.73 -27.96 38.44
CA PRO A 164 -25.19 -28.05 38.59
C PRO A 164 -25.77 -27.13 39.69
N ASN A 165 -24.92 -26.52 40.53
CA ASN A 165 -25.35 -25.65 41.64
C ASN A 165 -25.61 -24.18 41.23
N GLN A 166 -25.66 -23.88 39.92
CA GLN A 166 -26.23 -22.65 39.33
C GLN A 166 -25.80 -21.31 39.96
N ASN A 167 -24.57 -21.20 40.47
CA ASN A 167 -23.99 -19.90 40.81
C ASN A 167 -23.48 -19.21 39.54
N PHE A 168 -24.42 -18.71 38.74
CA PHE A 168 -24.11 -17.88 37.58
C PHE A 168 -23.61 -16.50 38.02
N VAL A 169 -22.65 -15.95 37.27
CA VAL A 169 -22.19 -14.57 37.45
C VAL A 169 -23.35 -13.60 37.18
N ALA A 170 -23.51 -12.56 38.00
CA ALA A 170 -24.71 -11.74 38.05
C ALA A 170 -25.13 -11.10 36.71
N TYR A 171 -24.16 -10.74 35.86
CA TYR A 171 -24.42 -10.12 34.55
C TYR A 171 -24.94 -11.09 33.48
N LEU A 172 -24.90 -12.41 33.71
CA LEU A 172 -25.47 -13.44 32.82
C LEU A 172 -26.86 -13.92 33.26
N ARG A 173 -27.30 -13.58 34.48
CA ARG A 173 -28.60 -14.00 35.03
C ARG A 173 -29.75 -13.10 34.59
N ASP A 174 -29.45 -11.84 34.32
CA ASP A 174 -30.46 -10.85 34.00
C ASP A 174 -30.62 -10.70 32.48
N SER A 175 -31.51 -11.51 31.91
CA SER A 175 -31.88 -11.44 30.49
C SER A 175 -32.58 -10.13 30.11
N THR A 176 -33.03 -9.33 31.09
CA THR A 176 -33.66 -8.03 30.86
C THR A 176 -32.65 -6.89 30.75
N ASN A 177 -31.38 -7.15 31.09
CA ASN A 177 -30.32 -6.17 30.96
C ASN A 177 -29.97 -5.92 29.49
N LEU A 178 -30.47 -4.81 28.95
CA LEU A 178 -30.27 -4.39 27.56
C LEU A 178 -28.80 -4.13 27.21
N SER A 179 -27.92 -3.83 28.18
CA SER A 179 -26.49 -3.64 27.92
C SER A 179 -25.78 -4.94 27.54
N TYR A 180 -26.28 -6.10 27.97
CA TYR A 180 -25.71 -7.41 27.65
C TYR A 180 -26.58 -8.21 26.66
N PHE A 181 -27.90 -8.14 26.78
CA PHE A 181 -28.86 -8.91 25.97
C PHE A 181 -29.51 -8.11 24.84
N GLY A 182 -29.17 -6.83 24.70
CA GLY A 182 -29.64 -5.96 23.62
C GLY A 182 -29.07 -6.32 22.24
N ARG A 183 -29.37 -5.48 21.23
CA ARG A 183 -28.84 -5.64 19.88
C ARG A 183 -27.31 -5.53 19.93
N SER A 184 -26.63 -6.52 19.36
CA SER A 184 -25.18 -6.47 19.23
C SER A 184 -24.80 -5.41 18.18
N ASN A 185 -24.26 -4.28 18.66
CA ASN A 185 -23.86 -3.14 17.84
C ASN A 185 -22.34 -2.95 17.80
N TRP A 186 -21.57 -3.96 18.22
CA TRP A 186 -20.10 -3.93 18.16
C TRP A 186 -19.58 -3.66 16.74
N ASN A 187 -20.32 -4.11 15.74
CA ASN A 187 -20.02 -3.85 14.33
C ASN A 187 -20.11 -2.36 13.99
N ASP A 188 -21.14 -1.67 14.49
CA ASP A 188 -21.38 -0.25 14.18
C ASP A 188 -20.44 0.67 14.97
N LEU A 189 -19.87 0.17 16.09
CA LEU A 189 -18.86 0.87 16.88
C LEU A 189 -17.47 0.75 16.26
N TYR A 190 -17.12 -0.42 15.72
CA TYR A 190 -15.79 -0.68 15.17
C TYR A 190 -15.68 -0.39 13.68
N TYR A 191 -16.76 -0.61 12.92
CA TYR A 191 -16.78 -0.35 11.49
C TYR A 191 -17.61 0.88 11.17
N GLN A 192 -17.02 1.78 10.39
CA GLN A 192 -17.65 2.98 9.91
C GLN A 192 -17.54 3.08 8.39
N THR A 193 -18.53 3.72 7.77
CA THR A 193 -18.44 4.01 6.33
C THR A 193 -17.60 5.28 6.17
N ALA A 194 -16.46 5.16 5.50
CA ALA A 194 -15.51 6.25 5.37
C ALA A 194 -15.37 6.72 3.90
N PRO A 195 -15.36 8.04 3.63
CA PRO A 195 -15.18 8.57 2.30
C PRO A 195 -13.71 8.50 1.86
N ASN A 196 -13.51 8.13 0.60
CA ASN A 196 -12.24 8.10 -0.09
C ASN A 196 -12.27 9.11 -1.22
N TYR A 197 -11.24 9.94 -1.34
CA TYR A 197 -11.15 10.92 -2.42
C TYR A 197 -9.71 11.14 -2.88
N SER A 198 -9.55 11.44 -4.16
CA SER A 198 -8.27 11.90 -4.72
C SER A 198 -8.49 13.11 -5.61
N ALA A 199 -7.48 13.96 -5.65
CA ALA A 199 -7.37 15.07 -6.58
C ALA A 199 -5.95 15.11 -7.12
N ASP A 200 -5.83 15.13 -8.44
CA ASP A 200 -4.58 15.01 -9.16
C ASP A 200 -4.54 16.11 -10.23
N LEU A 201 -3.42 16.82 -10.30
CA LEU A 201 -3.18 17.89 -11.25
C LEU A 201 -1.82 17.68 -11.92
N GLY A 202 -1.83 17.61 -13.25
CA GLY A 202 -0.63 17.47 -14.07
C GLY A 202 -0.57 18.59 -15.10
N ILE A 203 0.58 19.23 -15.21
CA ILE A 203 0.87 20.24 -16.23
C ILE A 203 2.12 19.80 -16.95
N THR A 204 2.05 19.69 -18.27
CA THR A 204 3.21 19.46 -19.15
C THR A 204 3.26 20.56 -20.18
N ALA A 205 4.43 21.18 -20.36
CA ALA A 205 4.60 22.24 -21.34
C ALA A 205 6.06 22.36 -21.80
N GLY A 206 6.26 23.15 -22.85
CA GLY A 206 7.57 23.42 -23.44
C GLY A 206 7.72 22.88 -24.85
N ASN A 207 8.88 23.13 -25.43
CA ASN A 207 9.21 22.83 -26.83
C ASN A 207 10.21 21.67 -26.91
N GLU A 208 10.63 21.31 -28.12
CA GLU A 208 11.60 20.23 -28.35
C GLU A 208 12.96 20.45 -27.66
N ARG A 209 13.33 21.73 -27.42
CA ARG A 209 14.59 22.10 -26.76
C ARG A 209 14.53 22.16 -25.23
N ALA A 210 13.35 22.38 -24.67
CA ALA A 210 13.16 22.47 -23.24
C ALA A 210 11.70 22.17 -22.95
N ASN A 211 11.45 21.08 -22.23
CA ASN A 211 10.12 20.71 -21.76
C ASN A 211 10.14 20.42 -20.26
N PHE A 212 9.02 20.68 -19.61
CA PHE A 212 8.84 20.46 -18.19
C PHE A 212 7.50 19.79 -17.91
N ARG A 213 7.45 19.08 -16.79
CA ARG A 213 6.25 18.48 -16.23
C ARG A 213 6.20 18.77 -14.75
N PHE A 214 5.08 19.29 -14.31
CA PHE A 214 4.71 19.43 -12.92
C PHE A 214 3.52 18.52 -12.64
N PHE A 215 3.54 17.80 -11.53
CA PHE A 215 2.43 16.96 -11.10
C PHE A 215 2.26 17.04 -9.59
N GLY A 216 1.03 17.24 -9.14
CA GLY A 216 0.63 17.25 -7.75
C GLY A 216 -0.56 16.33 -7.53
N SER A 217 -0.57 15.60 -6.43
CA SER A 217 -1.62 14.65 -6.09
C SER A 217 -1.87 14.66 -4.58
N GLY A 218 -3.15 14.72 -4.20
CA GLY A 218 -3.61 14.56 -2.83
C GLY A 218 -4.64 13.45 -2.79
N THR A 219 -4.41 12.41 -1.99
CA THR A 219 -5.34 11.29 -1.83
C THR A 219 -5.60 11.02 -0.37
N LYS A 220 -6.87 10.88 0.00
CA LYS A 220 -7.31 10.34 1.29
C LYS A 220 -7.95 8.98 1.09
N ASN A 221 -7.37 7.95 1.69
CA ASN A 221 -7.95 6.61 1.76
C ASN A 221 -8.22 6.26 3.22
N ALA A 222 -9.47 6.18 3.60
CA ALA A 222 -9.92 5.64 4.86
C ALA A 222 -10.38 4.18 4.69
N GLY A 223 -10.02 3.35 5.68
CA GLY A 223 -10.54 2.00 5.82
C GLY A 223 -11.93 2.02 6.42
N ASN A 224 -12.57 0.85 6.45
CA ASN A 224 -13.86 0.68 7.08
C ASN A 224 -13.76 0.43 8.60
N ALA A 225 -12.57 0.15 9.13
CA ALA A 225 -12.33 -0.01 10.55
C ALA A 225 -12.03 1.35 11.21
N ASP A 226 -12.35 1.46 12.49
CA ASP A 226 -12.13 2.66 13.28
C ASP A 226 -10.65 3.10 13.26
N ASP A 227 -10.43 4.41 13.18
CA ASP A 227 -9.12 5.06 13.08
C ASP A 227 -8.14 4.54 12.00
N THR A 228 -8.64 3.84 10.97
CA THR A 228 -7.80 3.42 9.83
C THR A 228 -7.82 4.45 8.70
N ASN A 229 -6.78 5.27 8.58
CA ASN A 229 -6.67 6.26 7.51
C ASN A 229 -5.25 6.37 6.92
N LEU A 230 -5.19 6.76 5.64
CA LEU A 230 -3.96 7.03 4.92
C LEU A 230 -4.15 8.25 4.02
N ASP A 231 -3.51 9.34 4.42
CA ASP A 231 -3.41 10.56 3.63
C ASP A 231 -2.07 10.57 2.87
N ARG A 232 -2.11 10.84 1.56
CA ARG A 232 -0.95 10.87 0.68
C ARG A 232 -0.88 12.17 -0.08
N TYR A 233 0.30 12.75 -0.10
CA TYR A 233 0.62 13.95 -0.87
C TYR A 233 1.84 13.70 -1.71
N ASN A 234 1.72 13.90 -3.02
CA ASN A 234 2.80 13.69 -3.97
C ASN A 234 3.04 14.95 -4.78
N LEU A 235 4.31 15.28 -4.95
CA LEU A 235 4.77 16.37 -5.81
C LEU A 235 5.88 15.82 -6.71
N PHE A 236 5.76 16.09 -8.00
CA PHE A 236 6.74 15.71 -8.99
C PHE A 236 7.05 16.90 -9.90
N PHE A 237 8.34 17.09 -10.15
CA PHE A 237 8.84 18.09 -11.07
C PHE A 237 9.94 17.47 -11.92
N GLY A 238 9.77 17.54 -13.24
CA GLY A 238 10.75 17.06 -14.20
C GLY A 238 10.99 18.11 -15.27
N ILE A 239 12.26 18.31 -15.63
CA ILE A 239 12.68 19.13 -16.76
C ILE A 239 13.57 18.28 -17.66
N ASN A 240 13.33 18.33 -18.97
CA ASN A 240 14.27 17.82 -19.95
C ASN A 240 14.75 18.95 -20.85
N MET A 241 16.07 19.06 -20.98
CA MET A 241 16.75 19.94 -21.94
C MET A 241 17.80 19.12 -22.68
N PRO A 242 17.56 18.70 -23.94
CA PRO A 242 18.59 18.10 -24.76
C PRO A 242 19.77 19.06 -24.95
N GLN A 243 20.98 18.50 -25.01
CA GLN A 243 22.20 19.27 -25.23
C GLN A 243 22.17 19.83 -26.66
N LEU A 244 22.49 21.13 -26.79
CA LEU A 244 22.60 21.78 -28.09
C LEU A 244 23.81 21.21 -28.84
N GLU A 245 23.56 20.51 -29.95
CA GLU A 245 24.62 20.15 -30.90
C GLU A 245 25.18 21.45 -31.50
N GLY A 246 26.37 21.86 -31.07
CA GLY A 246 27.05 23.06 -31.59
C GLY A 246 27.95 23.83 -30.63
N SER A 247 28.26 23.36 -29.41
CA SER A 247 29.19 24.06 -28.53
C SER A 247 30.16 23.09 -27.84
N PHE A 248 31.38 23.05 -28.37
CA PHE A 248 32.55 22.44 -27.75
C PHE A 248 32.81 23.07 -26.36
N CYS A 249 32.85 22.25 -25.31
CA CYS A 249 33.89 22.16 -24.26
C CYS A 249 33.28 21.60 -22.96
N GLY A 250 33.98 20.62 -22.37
CA GLY A 250 33.43 19.73 -21.36
C GLY A 250 33.06 20.36 -20.03
N LYS A 251 31.91 19.93 -19.51
CA LYS A 251 31.71 19.35 -18.16
C LYS A 251 30.22 19.08 -18.00
N SER A 252 29.84 17.80 -17.99
CA SER A 252 28.51 17.38 -17.54
C SER A 252 28.42 17.67 -16.03
N LEU A 253 27.67 18.70 -15.66
CA LEU A 253 27.30 18.99 -14.27
C LEU A 253 25.85 18.53 -14.07
N TYR A 254 25.71 17.32 -13.54
CA TYR A 254 24.44 16.83 -13.02
C TYR A 254 24.29 17.38 -11.60
N SER A 255 23.34 18.31 -11.39
CA SER A 255 22.97 18.82 -10.06
C SER A 255 21.50 18.47 -9.80
N ARG A 256 21.26 17.60 -8.81
CA ARG A 256 19.94 17.28 -8.26
C ARG A 256 19.99 17.69 -6.79
N SER A 257 19.23 18.73 -6.42
CA SER A 257 19.02 19.10 -5.01
C SER A 257 17.68 18.54 -4.54
N GLU A 258 17.71 17.57 -3.64
CA GLU A 258 16.54 17.12 -2.89
C GLU A 258 16.55 17.78 -1.52
N TYR A 259 15.46 18.47 -1.18
CA TYR A 259 15.22 18.96 0.17
C TYR A 259 14.08 18.14 0.77
N ALA A 260 14.40 17.28 1.74
CA ALA A 260 13.43 16.65 2.62
C ALA A 260 13.28 17.54 3.87
N PHE A 261 12.13 18.19 4.04
CA PHE A 261 11.76 18.80 5.31
C PHE A 261 10.98 17.78 6.13
N GLY A 262 11.64 17.23 7.15
CA GLY A 262 10.97 16.53 8.24
C GLY A 262 10.75 17.51 9.38
N THR A 263 9.50 17.74 9.77
CA THR A 263 9.17 18.26 11.10
C THR A 263 8.85 17.09 12.01
N GLN A 264 9.46 17.12 13.20
CA GLN A 264 9.27 16.16 14.30
C GLN A 264 7.82 16.13 14.79
#